data_AF-A0A3S3UBS3-F1
#
_entry.id   AF-A0A3S3UBS3-F1
#
_cell.length_a   1.000
_cell.length_b   1.000
_cell.length_c   1.000
_cell.angle_alpha   90.00
_cell.angle_beta   90.00
_cell.angle_gamma   90.00
#
_symmetry.space_group_name_H-M   'P 1'
#
loop_
_entity.id
_entity.type
_entity.pdbx_description
1 polymer ?
#
loop_
_entity_poly.entity_id
_entity_poly.type
_entity_poly.pdbx_seq_one_letter_code
_entity_poly.pdbx_strand_id
1 'polypeptide(L)'
;MMMKPFAGASLLMAFLVSGCSGLGPYSGDPDAYIAVAQDRGSDKTAIINQRAAIAYDPDGCQNWIIDDGVEGYSSPRFDPATGMANVCNNHFPPGTVIGNYQSPNSGLRDWIPGRRGAARN
;
A
#
# COMPACT_ATOMS: atom_id res chain seq x y z
N MET A 1 7.36 -11.73 52.55
CA MET A 1 6.92 -11.03 51.31
C MET A 1 6.83 -12.06 50.21
N MET A 2 5.64 -12.35 49.70
CA MET A 2 5.41 -13.32 48.62
C MET A 2 4.69 -12.59 47.48
N MET A 3 5.42 -12.31 46.41
CA MET A 3 4.89 -11.67 45.20
C MET A 3 4.23 -12.78 44.38
N LYS A 4 2.90 -12.72 44.19
CA LYS A 4 2.19 -13.63 43.28
C LYS A 4 2.54 -13.25 41.84
N PRO A 5 3.01 -14.18 41.00
CA PRO A 5 3.32 -13.86 39.60
C PRO A 5 2.03 -13.54 38.84
N PHE A 6 2.02 -12.36 38.21
CA PHE A 6 0.94 -11.90 37.33
C PHE A 6 0.88 -12.78 36.07
N ALA A 7 0.10 -13.85 36.13
CA ALA A 7 -0.10 -14.79 35.01
C ALA A 7 -0.78 -14.16 33.77
N GLY A 8 -1.29 -12.92 33.86
CA GLY A 8 -1.96 -12.24 32.75
C GLY A 8 -1.01 -11.62 31.71
N ALA A 9 0.22 -11.26 32.09
CA ALA A 9 1.14 -10.56 31.19
C ALA A 9 1.65 -11.45 30.04
N SER A 10 1.82 -12.75 30.29
CA SER A 10 2.36 -13.69 29.29
C SER A 10 1.38 -14.02 28.16
N LEU A 11 0.07 -13.97 28.41
CA LEU A 11 -0.94 -14.26 27.39
C LEU A 11 -1.08 -13.11 26.38
N LEU A 12 -0.94 -11.86 26.83
CA LEU A 12 -0.95 -10.66 25.97
C LEU A 12 0.24 -10.63 25.01
N MET A 13 1.42 -11.11 25.44
CA MET A 13 2.61 -11.17 24.57
C MET A 13 2.46 -12.20 23.44
N ALA A 14 1.78 -13.32 23.69
CA ALA A 14 1.57 -14.37 22.68
C ALA A 14 0.62 -13.95 21.55
N PHE A 15 -0.36 -13.09 21.84
CA PHE A 15 -1.26 -12.53 20.80
C PHE A 15 -0.60 -11.44 19.95
N LEU A 16 0.49 -10.81 20.43
CA LEU A 16 1.20 -9.77 19.68
C LEU A 16 2.15 -10.33 18.61
N VAL A 17 2.43 -11.64 18.60
CA VAL A 17 3.47 -12.24 17.76
C VAL A 17 2.89 -13.12 16.63
N SER A 18 1.59 -13.36 16.56
CA SER A 18 0.98 -14.24 15.54
C SER A 18 0.77 -13.60 14.16
N GLY A 19 1.51 -12.55 13.81
CA GLY A 19 1.22 -11.67 12.66
C GLY A 19 1.95 -11.93 11.35
N CYS A 20 2.98 -12.79 11.27
CA CYS A 20 3.77 -12.93 10.03
C CYS A 20 3.86 -14.38 9.56
N SER A 21 2.92 -14.80 8.72
CA SER A 21 3.12 -15.91 7.80
C SER A 21 3.27 -15.36 6.39
N GLY A 22 4.48 -15.40 5.82
CA GLY A 22 4.73 -15.07 4.40
C GLY A 22 5.64 -13.87 4.12
N LEU A 23 5.89 -13.00 5.11
CA LEU A 23 6.72 -11.79 4.97
C LEU A 23 7.92 -11.83 5.92
N GLY A 24 9.08 -11.42 5.42
CA GLY A 24 10.33 -11.30 6.19
C GLY A 24 10.89 -9.87 6.13
N PRO A 25 11.66 -9.44 7.14
CA PRO A 25 12.26 -8.12 7.12
C PRO A 25 13.24 -7.99 5.95
N TYR A 26 13.23 -6.83 5.28
CA TYR A 26 14.20 -6.51 4.25
C TYR A 26 15.61 -6.46 4.86
N SER A 27 16.51 -7.29 4.34
CA SER A 27 17.88 -7.46 4.85
C SER A 27 18.89 -6.48 4.25
N GLY A 28 18.47 -5.61 3.34
CA GLY A 28 19.37 -4.75 2.57
C GLY A 28 20.02 -5.45 1.37
N ASP A 29 19.59 -6.67 1.04
CA ASP A 29 20.04 -7.38 -0.16
C ASP A 29 19.59 -6.63 -1.42
N PRO A 30 20.51 -6.19 -2.30
CA PRO A 30 20.16 -5.48 -3.53
C PRO A 30 19.44 -6.36 -4.56
N ASP A 31 19.60 -7.69 -4.48
CA ASP A 31 18.99 -8.64 -5.42
C ASP A 31 17.66 -9.21 -4.89
N ALA A 32 17.26 -8.84 -3.67
CA ALA A 32 15.99 -9.26 -3.12
C ALA A 32 14.81 -8.56 -3.82
N TYR A 33 13.84 -9.34 -4.26
CA TYR A 33 12.56 -8.81 -4.68
C TYR A 33 11.78 -8.35 -3.43
N ILE A 34 11.48 -7.06 -3.35
CA ILE A 34 10.66 -6.49 -2.26
C ILE A 34 9.17 -6.45 -2.62
N ALA A 35 8.83 -6.69 -3.88
CA ALA A 35 7.48 -6.81 -4.40
C ALA A 35 7.46 -7.82 -5.56
N VAL A 36 6.41 -8.63 -5.62
CA VAL A 36 6.14 -9.57 -6.73
C VAL A 36 4.69 -9.46 -7.13
N ALA A 37 4.36 -9.89 -8.35
CA ALA A 37 2.98 -9.86 -8.85
C ALA A 37 2.08 -10.98 -8.27
N GLN A 38 2.34 -11.36 -7.02
CA GLN A 38 1.61 -12.37 -6.28
C GLN A 38 1.31 -11.80 -4.90
N ASP A 39 0.04 -11.86 -4.51
CA ASP A 39 -0.39 -11.58 -3.14
C ASP A 39 0.26 -12.61 -2.18
N ARG A 40 1.02 -12.10 -1.22
CA ARG A 40 1.67 -12.89 -0.15
C ARG A 40 1.14 -12.50 1.24
N GLY A 41 0.09 -11.69 1.27
CA GLY A 41 -0.62 -11.28 2.46
C GLY A 41 -1.42 -12.44 3.05
N SER A 42 -2.11 -12.13 4.15
CA SER A 42 -2.93 -13.10 4.86
C SER A 42 -4.37 -13.18 4.36
N ASP A 43 -4.80 -12.24 3.54
CA ASP A 43 -6.08 -12.34 2.84
C ASP A 43 -5.90 -13.17 1.55
N LYS A 44 -7.02 -13.62 0.96
CA LYS A 44 -7.02 -14.66 -0.08
C LYS A 44 -7.61 -14.15 -1.39
N THR A 45 -7.59 -12.84 -1.59
CA THR A 45 -8.32 -12.21 -2.69
C THR A 45 -7.41 -12.01 -3.90
N ALA A 46 -7.75 -12.58 -5.04
CA ALA A 46 -6.97 -12.35 -6.25
C ALA A 46 -7.03 -10.86 -6.67
N ILE A 47 -5.87 -10.28 -6.95
CA ILE A 47 -5.68 -8.86 -7.32
C ILE A 47 -6.32 -8.47 -8.67
N ILE A 48 -6.78 -9.46 -9.45
CA ILE A 48 -7.30 -9.30 -10.81
C ILE A 48 -8.53 -8.38 -10.97
N ASN A 49 -9.24 -8.04 -9.87
CA ASN A 49 -10.44 -7.19 -9.91
C ASN A 49 -10.33 -5.94 -9.03
N GLN A 50 -9.12 -5.57 -8.63
CA GLN A 50 -8.91 -4.42 -7.75
C GLN A 50 -9.02 -3.10 -8.53
N ARG A 51 -9.44 -2.04 -7.82
CA ARG A 51 -9.65 -0.72 -8.42
C ARG A 51 -8.34 0.04 -8.44
N ALA A 52 -7.89 0.46 -9.62
CA ALA A 52 -6.71 1.29 -9.74
C ALA A 52 -7.04 2.78 -9.61
N ALA A 53 -6.16 3.52 -8.96
CA ALA A 53 -6.11 4.98 -9.04
C ALA A 53 -4.99 5.44 -9.97
N ILE A 54 -4.98 6.74 -10.28
CA ILE A 54 -3.92 7.37 -11.06
C ILE A 54 -3.02 8.16 -10.11
N ALA A 55 -1.72 7.85 -10.09
CA ALA A 55 -0.70 8.61 -9.40
C ALA A 55 0.11 9.45 -10.39
N TYR A 56 0.34 10.72 -10.09
CA TYR A 56 1.28 11.58 -10.81
C TYR A 56 2.66 11.44 -10.16
N ASP A 57 3.63 10.96 -10.93
CA ASP A 57 5.03 10.86 -10.50
C ASP A 57 5.72 12.24 -10.46
N PRO A 58 6.97 12.34 -9.95
CA PRO A 58 7.71 13.60 -9.90
C PRO A 58 7.89 14.31 -11.25
N ASP A 59 7.84 13.56 -12.35
CA ASP A 59 7.97 14.08 -13.71
C ASP A 59 6.63 14.55 -14.30
N GLY A 60 5.52 14.36 -13.57
CA GLY A 60 4.16 14.70 -14.01
C GLY A 60 3.53 13.63 -14.91
N CYS A 61 4.12 12.43 -14.93
CA CYS A 61 3.61 11.29 -15.68
C CYS A 61 2.72 10.39 -14.81
N GLN A 62 1.80 9.70 -15.46
CA GLN A 62 0.73 8.97 -14.79
C GLN A 62 1.04 7.48 -14.67
N ASN A 63 0.93 6.97 -13.46
CA ASN A 63 0.99 5.54 -13.17
C ASN A 63 -0.37 5.05 -12.65
N TRP A 64 -0.78 3.86 -13.07
CA TRP A 64 -1.79 3.08 -12.36
C TRP A 64 -1.20 2.60 -11.06
N ILE A 65 -1.93 2.78 -9.95
CA ILE A 65 -1.58 2.22 -8.65
C ILE A 65 -2.77 1.44 -8.07
N ILE A 66 -2.46 0.33 -7.41
CA ILE A 66 -3.37 -0.48 -6.62
C ILE A 66 -2.68 -0.76 -5.30
N ASP A 67 -3.43 -0.72 -4.20
CA ASP A 67 -2.92 -1.02 -2.87
C ASP A 67 -3.87 -1.98 -2.14
N ASP A 68 -3.31 -3.11 -1.69
CA ASP A 68 -3.96 -4.12 -0.88
C ASP A 68 -3.41 -4.16 0.56
N GLY A 69 -3.00 -3.01 1.08
CA GLY A 69 -2.56 -2.83 2.46
C GLY A 69 -1.06 -3.01 2.63
N VAL A 70 -0.56 -4.24 2.53
CA VAL A 70 0.89 -4.51 2.62
C VAL A 70 1.51 -4.66 1.23
N GLU A 71 0.74 -5.15 0.26
CA GLU A 71 1.15 -5.35 -1.12
C GLU A 71 0.57 -4.27 -2.04
N GLY A 72 1.44 -3.61 -2.81
CA GLY A 72 1.05 -2.59 -3.80
C GLY A 72 1.55 -2.90 -5.20
N TYR A 73 0.79 -2.49 -6.21
CA TYR A 73 1.10 -2.67 -7.63
C TYR A 73 1.14 -1.31 -8.32
N SER A 74 2.10 -1.14 -9.22
CA SER A 74 2.10 0.02 -10.11
C SER A 74 2.53 -0.34 -11.53
N SER A 75 2.01 0.42 -12.49
CA SER A 75 2.44 0.34 -13.88
C SER A 75 2.24 1.69 -14.57
N PRO A 76 3.09 2.05 -15.56
CA PRO A 76 2.85 3.23 -16.37
C PRO A 76 1.48 3.18 -17.03
N ARG A 77 0.77 4.31 -17.03
CA ARG A 77 -0.48 4.43 -17.78
C ARG A 77 -0.14 4.62 -19.25
N PHE A 78 -0.68 3.76 -20.11
CA PHE A 78 -0.56 3.89 -21.56
C PHE A 78 -1.69 4.75 -22.11
N ASP A 79 -1.36 5.57 -23.12
CA ASP A 79 -2.37 6.26 -23.90
C ASP A 79 -3.03 5.28 -24.88
N PRO A 80 -4.33 4.94 -24.73
CA PRO A 80 -4.99 4.00 -25.63
C PRO A 80 -5.12 4.52 -27.06
N ALA A 81 -5.05 5.84 -27.28
CA ALA A 81 -5.16 6.43 -28.62
C ALA A 81 -3.85 6.35 -29.40
N THR A 82 -2.69 6.50 -28.74
CA THR A 82 -1.37 6.54 -29.39
C THR A 82 -0.53 5.29 -29.13
N GLY A 83 -0.88 4.48 -28.13
CA GLY A 83 -0.07 3.36 -27.65
C GLY A 83 1.21 3.79 -26.94
N MET A 84 1.43 5.10 -26.74
CA MET A 84 2.64 5.61 -26.10
C MET A 84 2.67 5.21 -24.62
N ALA A 85 3.84 4.79 -24.18
CA ALA A 85 4.12 4.54 -22.78
C ALA A 85 4.09 5.86 -22.00
N ASN A 86 3.42 5.83 -20.85
CA ASN A 86 3.40 6.89 -19.86
C ASN A 86 2.69 8.18 -20.30
N VAL A 87 1.41 8.32 -19.93
CA VAL A 87 0.64 9.55 -20.15
C VAL A 87 1.19 10.66 -19.23
N CYS A 88 1.78 11.71 -19.80
CA CYS A 88 2.29 12.86 -19.05
C CYS A 88 1.48 14.14 -19.34
N ASN A 89 1.04 14.84 -18.29
CA ASN A 89 0.37 16.14 -18.41
C ASN A 89 0.40 16.92 -17.08
N ASN A 90 -0.13 18.16 -17.10
CA ASN A 90 -0.12 19.07 -15.95
C ASN A 90 -1.54 19.32 -15.37
N HIS A 91 -2.47 18.36 -15.48
CA HIS A 91 -3.82 18.54 -14.93
C HIS A 91 -3.82 18.56 -13.40
N PHE A 92 -2.89 17.84 -12.77
CA PHE A 92 -2.71 17.77 -11.33
C PHE A 92 -1.21 17.88 -10.97
N PRO A 93 -0.86 18.41 -9.80
CA PRO A 93 0.54 18.55 -9.40
C PRO A 93 1.20 17.17 -9.13
N PRO A 94 2.53 17.04 -9.31
CA PRO A 94 3.28 15.85 -8.94
C PRO A 94 3.00 15.39 -7.50
N GLY A 95 2.93 14.07 -7.30
CA GLY A 95 2.56 13.45 -6.03
C GLY A 95 1.05 13.35 -5.78
N THR A 96 0.21 13.75 -6.73
CA THR A 96 -1.26 13.62 -6.62
C THR A 96 -1.70 12.19 -6.93
N VAL A 97 -2.61 11.66 -6.11
CA VAL A 97 -3.34 10.41 -6.38
C VAL A 97 -4.83 10.72 -6.63
N ILE A 98 -5.38 10.18 -7.72
CA ILE A 98 -6.76 10.42 -8.17
C ILE A 98 -7.52 9.10 -8.22
N GLY A 99 -8.58 9.01 -7.41
CA GLY A 99 -9.43 7.82 -7.32
C GLY A 99 -9.13 7.00 -6.06
N ASN A 100 -9.96 5.97 -5.84
CA ASN A 100 -9.71 5.02 -4.76
C ASN A 100 -8.75 3.94 -5.26
N TYR A 101 -7.57 3.89 -4.66
CA TYR A 101 -6.54 2.91 -4.93
C TYR A 101 -6.61 1.71 -3.98
N GLN A 102 -7.31 1.85 -2.84
CA GLN A 102 -7.40 0.83 -1.83
C GLN A 102 -8.38 -0.28 -2.24
N SER A 103 -7.95 -1.51 -2.05
CA SER A 103 -8.78 -2.68 -2.22
C SER A 103 -9.79 -2.85 -1.09
N PRO A 104 -10.99 -3.41 -1.37
CA PRO A 104 -12.05 -3.55 -0.36
C PRO A 104 -11.63 -4.32 0.90
N ASN A 105 -10.62 -5.19 0.80
CA ASN A 105 -10.14 -6.08 1.86
C ASN A 105 -8.73 -5.76 2.33
N SER A 106 -8.20 -4.56 2.04
CA SER A 106 -6.81 -4.17 2.31
C SER A 106 -6.38 -4.33 3.79
N GLY A 107 -7.33 -4.53 4.71
CA GLY A 107 -7.12 -4.86 6.13
C GLY A 107 -6.60 -3.70 6.97
N LEU A 108 -5.75 -2.87 6.39
CA LEU A 108 -5.20 -1.64 6.92
C LEU A 108 -5.82 -0.45 6.18
N ARG A 109 -6.29 0.52 6.97
CA ARG A 109 -6.83 1.77 6.45
C ARG A 109 -5.71 2.79 6.35
N ASP A 110 -5.61 3.45 5.21
CA ASP A 110 -4.62 4.51 5.03
C ASP A 110 -5.04 5.81 5.72
N TRP A 111 -4.01 6.51 6.18
CA TRP A 111 -4.15 7.79 6.85
C TRP A 111 -3.61 8.86 5.93
N ILE A 112 -4.46 9.83 5.61
CA ILE A 112 -4.00 11.05 4.93
C ILE A 112 -3.16 11.88 5.91
N PRO A 113 -2.13 12.61 5.43
CA PRO A 113 -1.51 13.68 6.21
C PRO A 113 -2.63 14.57 6.76
N GLY A 114 -2.63 14.78 8.08
CA GLY A 114 -3.73 15.47 8.75
C GLY A 114 -4.07 16.77 8.02
N ARG A 115 -5.36 16.98 7.71
CA ARG A 115 -5.85 18.26 7.21
C ARG A 115 -5.47 19.34 8.23
N ARG A 116 -4.34 20.03 8.06
CA ARG A 116 -4.31 21.43 8.47
C ARG A 116 -5.34 22.06 7.56
N GLY A 117 -6.45 22.51 8.16
CA GLY A 117 -7.64 22.94 7.42
C GLY A 117 -7.23 23.70 6.17
N ALA A 118 -7.60 23.17 5.01
CA ALA A 118 -7.74 24.00 3.84
C ALA A 118 -8.74 25.08 4.26
N ALA A 119 -8.22 26.26 4.62
CA ALA A 119 -9.02 27.46 4.71
C ALA A 119 -9.70 27.55 3.35
N ARG A 120 -11.00 27.30 3.35
CA ARG A 120 -11.86 27.67 2.24
C ARG A 120 -11.76 29.19 2.16
N ASN A 121 -11.05 29.68 1.16
CA ASN A 121 -11.23 31.03 0.63
C ASN A 121 -11.98 30.89 -0.69
#